data_AF-A0A1G9MN65-F1
#
_entry.id   AF-A0A1G9MN65-F1
#
_cell.length_a   1.000
_cell.length_b   1.000
_cell.length_c   1.000
_cell.angle_alpha   90.00
_cell.angle_beta   90.00
_cell.angle_gamma   90.00
#
_symmetry.space_group_name_H-M   'P 1'
#
loop_
_entity.id
_entity.type
_entity.pdbx_description
1 polymer ?
#
loop_
_entity_poly.entity_id
_entity_poly.type
_entity_poly.pdbx_seq_one_letter_code
_entity_poly.pdbx_strand_id
1 'polypeptide(L)'
;MQPHPAPAAGAGPTRKETLMQQPAWLPTYARVPLDLVELDGDNIVHGTKEQLMELCREHNIHRRAITPFSTRLGRGYVIQGTGSRRTNTVCLMTEDVEWGHYRIRPPFSAYEPFTQLGDLEKFLSALIDDYPEGSPTRALADALIDVGRLWMATKYQGHSHIDTRELDQVLAVRLNPHIHAWLYPITNVDRDYHERLAEFDEETGRYAGSRYLHPSDY
;
A
#
# COMPACT_ATOMS: atom_id res chain seq x y z
N MET A 1 -45.65 31.21 36.39
CA MET A 1 -44.63 30.66 35.46
C MET A 1 -44.34 31.72 34.41
N GLN A 2 -43.18 32.39 34.49
CA GLN A 2 -42.76 33.35 33.48
C GLN A 2 -42.00 32.61 32.37
N PRO A 3 -42.23 32.93 31.08
CA PRO A 3 -41.46 32.36 29.99
C PRO A 3 -40.09 33.04 29.88
N HIS A 4 -39.03 32.23 29.85
CA HIS A 4 -37.67 32.68 29.54
C HIS A 4 -37.58 33.17 28.09
N PRO A 5 -36.89 34.30 27.81
CA PRO A 5 -36.61 34.72 26.45
C PRO A 5 -35.47 33.88 25.85
N ALA A 6 -35.63 33.50 24.58
CA ALA A 6 -34.63 32.80 23.80
C ALA A 6 -33.38 33.68 23.54
N PRO A 7 -32.16 33.12 23.56
CA PRO A 7 -30.96 33.87 23.26
C PRO A 7 -30.89 34.22 21.78
N ALA A 8 -30.49 35.47 21.52
CA ALA A 8 -30.31 36.04 20.20
C ALA A 8 -29.33 35.22 19.34
N ALA A 9 -29.72 35.00 18.08
CA ALA A 9 -28.86 34.45 17.04
C ALA A 9 -27.67 35.40 16.82
N GLY A 10 -26.54 35.08 17.46
CA GLY A 10 -25.26 35.70 17.18
C GLY A 10 -24.88 35.42 15.73
N ALA A 11 -24.61 36.49 14.99
CA ALA A 11 -24.04 36.44 13.66
C ALA A 11 -22.84 35.48 13.63
N GLY A 12 -22.94 34.43 12.82
CA GLY A 12 -21.83 33.51 12.60
C GLY A 12 -20.62 34.26 12.05
N PRO A 13 -19.39 33.83 12.39
CA PRO A 13 -18.18 34.47 11.89
C PRO A 13 -18.17 34.42 10.36
N THR A 14 -18.10 35.62 9.77
CA THR A 14 -17.95 35.87 8.34
C THR A 14 -16.69 35.20 7.79
N ARG A 15 -16.87 34.53 6.64
CA ARG A 15 -15.91 33.73 5.86
C ARG A 15 -14.80 34.56 5.18
N LYS A 16 -14.18 35.51 5.88
CA LYS A 16 -13.02 36.29 5.41
C LYS A 16 -12.14 36.62 6.62
N GLU A 17 -10.83 36.53 6.43
CA GLU A 17 -9.76 36.69 7.45
C GLU A 17 -9.33 35.41 8.18
N THR A 18 -9.02 34.34 7.43
CA THR A 18 -7.91 33.46 7.84
C THR A 18 -6.63 34.18 7.44
N LEU A 19 -6.19 35.13 8.27
CA LEU A 19 -4.83 35.64 8.22
C LEU A 19 -3.88 34.43 8.30
N MET A 20 -3.06 34.26 7.25
CA MET A 20 -1.95 33.30 7.18
C MET A 20 -1.07 33.47 8.42
N GLN A 21 -1.38 32.76 9.51
CA GLN A 21 -0.45 32.60 10.61
C GLN A 21 0.66 31.69 10.11
N GLN A 22 1.81 32.30 9.83
CA GLN A 22 3.02 31.55 9.49
C GLN A 22 3.27 30.50 10.60
N PRO A 23 3.40 29.22 10.26
CA PRO A 23 3.59 28.16 11.24
C PRO A 23 4.93 28.34 11.98
N ALA A 24 5.01 27.84 13.22
CA ALA A 24 6.24 27.89 14.00
C ALA A 24 7.39 27.19 13.24
N TRP A 25 8.54 27.87 13.13
CA TRP A 25 9.69 27.47 12.30
C TRP A 25 10.56 26.36 12.92
N LEU A 26 9.94 25.26 13.29
CA LEU A 26 10.59 24.06 13.78
C LEU A 26 10.25 22.91 12.83
N PRO A 27 11.15 22.54 11.91
CA PRO A 27 10.91 21.43 11.00
C PRO A 27 10.65 20.15 11.80
N THR A 28 9.45 19.60 11.66
CA THR A 28 9.00 18.41 12.40
C THR A 28 9.82 17.17 12.03
N TYR A 29 10.14 17.04 10.74
CA TYR A 29 10.96 15.96 10.23
C TYR A 29 12.33 16.50 9.81
N ALA A 30 13.38 15.74 10.14
CA ALA A 30 14.74 16.05 9.66
C ALA A 30 14.90 15.79 8.15
N ARG A 31 14.07 14.89 7.61
CA ARG A 31 13.91 14.61 6.18
C ARG A 31 12.46 14.23 5.91
N VAL A 32 11.87 14.77 4.85
CA VAL A 32 10.49 14.47 4.43
C VAL A 32 10.48 13.28 3.45
N PRO A 33 9.77 12.17 3.75
CA PRO A 33 9.61 11.08 2.81
C PRO A 33 8.47 11.40 1.84
N LEU A 34 8.76 12.15 0.76
CA LEU A 34 7.72 12.74 -0.10
C LEU A 34 6.84 11.69 -0.81
N ASP A 35 7.37 10.49 -1.12
CA ASP A 35 6.54 9.40 -1.68
C ASP A 35 5.46 8.88 -0.74
N LEU A 36 5.66 9.09 0.57
CA LEU A 36 4.72 8.65 1.58
C LEU A 36 3.73 9.77 1.93
N VAL A 37 3.90 10.98 1.37
CA VAL A 37 2.98 12.08 1.60
C VAL A 37 1.73 11.88 0.73
N GLU A 38 0.56 11.93 1.35
CA GLU A 38 -0.72 11.94 0.66
C GLU A 38 -0.95 13.32 0.08
N LEU A 39 -0.53 13.50 -1.18
CA LEU A 39 -0.73 14.74 -1.94
C LEU A 39 -2.12 14.72 -2.56
N ASP A 40 -2.95 15.69 -2.17
CA ASP A 40 -4.34 15.83 -2.64
C ASP A 40 -4.39 16.74 -3.89
N GLY A 41 -3.58 16.42 -4.89
CA GLY A 41 -3.49 17.20 -6.14
C GLY A 41 -2.67 18.50 -6.06
N ASP A 42 -2.13 18.83 -4.88
CA ASP A 42 -1.29 20.01 -4.69
C ASP A 42 0.15 19.79 -5.19
N ASN A 43 0.67 20.76 -5.95
CA ASN A 43 2.08 20.79 -6.31
C ASN A 43 2.90 21.37 -5.15
N ILE A 44 3.78 20.56 -4.58
CA ILE A 44 4.68 20.97 -3.49
C ILE A 44 5.90 21.68 -4.06
N VAL A 45 6.26 22.83 -3.48
CA VAL A 45 7.52 23.50 -3.78
C VAL A 45 8.69 22.59 -3.47
N HIS A 46 9.47 22.29 -4.50
CA HIS A 46 10.69 21.50 -4.38
C HIS A 46 11.80 22.00 -5.32
N GLY A 47 13.05 21.82 -4.94
CA GLY A 47 14.17 22.23 -5.81
C GLY A 47 15.53 22.05 -5.16
N THR A 48 16.51 22.78 -5.69
CA THR A 48 17.83 22.89 -5.04
C THR A 48 17.72 23.78 -3.80
N LYS A 49 18.72 23.67 -2.92
CA LYS A 49 18.74 24.49 -1.70
C LYS A 49 18.84 25.98 -2.03
N GLU A 50 19.57 26.32 -3.09
CA GLU A 50 19.77 27.69 -3.55
C GLU A 50 18.45 28.32 -4.02
N GLN A 51 17.69 27.61 -4.86
CA GLN A 51 16.37 28.04 -5.33
C GLN A 51 15.42 28.30 -4.16
N LEU A 52 15.38 27.37 -3.20
CA LEU A 52 14.50 27.53 -2.03
C LEU A 52 14.99 28.60 -1.06
N MET A 53 16.29 28.89 -0.99
CA MET A 53 16.79 30.01 -0.19
C MET A 53 16.35 31.36 -0.76
N GLU A 54 16.28 31.49 -2.08
CA GLU A 54 15.78 32.69 -2.74
C GLU A 54 14.29 32.90 -2.46
N LEU A 55 13.48 31.86 -2.69
CA LEU A 55 12.06 31.85 -2.36
C LEU A 55 11.80 32.15 -0.88
N CYS A 56 12.63 31.59 0.02
CA CYS A 56 12.53 31.90 1.44
C CYS A 56 12.79 33.38 1.75
N ARG A 57 13.73 34.04 1.05
CA ARG A 57 13.94 35.49 1.23
C ARG A 57 12.75 36.29 0.73
N GLU A 58 12.23 35.96 -0.45
CA GLU A 58 11.11 36.66 -1.08
C GLU A 58 9.86 36.66 -0.19
N HIS A 59 9.59 35.54 0.47
CA HIS A 59 8.40 35.35 1.31
C HIS A 59 8.65 35.47 2.82
N ASN A 60 9.82 35.99 3.24
CA ASN A 60 10.22 36.13 4.65
C ASN A 60 10.10 34.83 5.46
N ILE A 61 10.42 33.70 4.83
CA ILE A 61 10.41 32.36 5.42
C ILE A 61 11.79 32.08 6.03
N HIS A 62 11.81 31.51 7.24
CA HIS A 62 13.07 31.22 7.89
C HIS A 62 13.82 30.10 7.16
N ARG A 63 15.10 30.30 6.82
CA ARG A 63 15.95 29.33 6.09
C ARG A 63 16.02 27.91 6.70
N ARG A 64 15.70 27.75 7.99
CA ARG A 64 15.60 26.43 8.66
C ARG A 64 14.37 25.62 8.24
N ALA A 65 13.38 26.24 7.59
CA ALA A 65 12.24 25.55 7.01
C ALA A 65 12.65 24.66 5.82
N ILE A 66 13.76 24.99 5.14
CA ILE A 66 14.30 24.20 4.04
C ILE A 66 14.75 22.84 4.59
N THR A 67 14.01 21.81 4.22
CA THR A 67 14.17 20.44 4.73
C THR A 67 14.48 19.53 3.55
N PRO A 68 15.48 18.63 3.66
CA PRO A 68 15.74 17.66 2.61
C PRO A 68 14.54 16.71 2.48
N PHE A 69 14.24 16.28 1.26
CA PHE A 69 13.27 15.21 1.01
C PHE A 69 13.92 14.01 0.32
N SER A 70 13.25 12.87 0.40
CA SER A 70 13.58 11.67 -0.37
C SER A 70 12.34 11.14 -1.06
N THR A 71 12.50 10.77 -2.33
CA THR A 71 11.58 9.95 -3.11
C THR A 71 12.29 8.69 -3.60
N ARG A 72 11.54 7.73 -4.16
CA ARG A 72 12.05 6.55 -4.85
C ARG A 72 12.86 6.93 -6.08
N LEU A 73 12.53 8.07 -6.68
CA LEU A 73 13.10 8.57 -7.93
C LEU A 73 14.24 9.57 -7.70
N GLY A 74 14.44 10.08 -6.48
CA GLY A 74 15.45 11.10 -6.25
C GLY A 74 15.47 11.73 -4.86
N ARG A 75 16.23 12.83 -4.76
CA ARG A 75 16.42 13.61 -3.54
C ARG A 75 16.47 15.09 -3.90
N GLY A 76 16.06 15.94 -2.96
CA GLY A 76 16.10 17.39 -3.12
C GLY A 76 15.74 18.08 -1.82
N TYR A 77 15.23 19.30 -1.92
CA TYR A 77 14.76 20.09 -0.78
C TYR A 77 13.32 20.56 -0.99
N VAL A 78 12.58 20.67 0.11
CA VAL A 78 11.22 21.26 0.22
C VAL A 78 11.23 22.31 1.34
N ILE A 79 10.17 23.12 1.42
CA ILE A 79 9.94 24.04 2.54
C ILE A 79 8.91 23.41 3.48
N GLN A 80 9.33 23.15 4.72
CA GLN A 80 8.54 22.50 5.76
C GLN A 80 8.19 23.48 6.88
N GLY A 81 6.90 23.55 7.22
CA GLY A 81 6.37 24.25 8.38
C GLY A 81 6.25 23.34 9.61
N THR A 82 5.31 23.66 10.50
CA THR A 82 5.02 22.82 11.68
C THR A 82 4.10 21.67 11.29
N GLY A 83 4.57 20.44 11.45
CA GLY A 83 3.76 19.22 11.47
C GLY A 83 3.75 18.56 12.86
N SER A 84 3.23 17.34 12.94
CA SER A 84 3.20 16.55 14.16
C SER A 84 3.58 15.10 13.88
N ARG A 85 4.66 14.64 14.54
CA ARG A 85 5.07 13.22 14.51
C ARG A 85 4.04 12.31 15.17
N ARG A 86 3.28 12.82 16.15
CA ARG A 86 2.25 12.03 16.84
C ARG A 86 1.08 11.67 15.93
N THR A 87 0.74 12.58 15.02
CA THR A 87 -0.38 12.42 14.08
C THR A 87 0.10 12.06 12.67
N ASN A 88 1.40 11.86 12.48
CA ASN A 88 2.04 11.67 11.18
C ASN A 88 1.61 12.71 10.14
N THR A 89 1.65 13.98 10.53
CA THR A 89 1.32 15.09 9.63
C THR A 89 2.53 15.97 9.39
N VAL A 90 2.67 16.46 8.16
CA VAL A 90 3.68 17.43 7.75
C VAL A 90 2.99 18.63 7.10
N CYS A 91 3.46 19.82 7.43
CA CYS A 91 3.05 21.04 6.74
C CYS A 91 4.10 21.39 5.69
N LEU A 92 3.71 21.49 4.43
CA LEU A 92 4.60 21.78 3.30
C LEU A 92 4.07 22.98 2.52
N MET A 93 4.99 23.74 1.94
CA MET A 93 4.62 24.87 1.08
C MET A 93 4.30 24.39 -0.35
N THR A 94 3.24 24.90 -0.94
CA THR A 94 2.83 24.63 -2.33
C THR A 94 3.47 25.61 -3.31
N GLU A 95 3.40 25.32 -4.61
CA GLU A 95 3.84 26.21 -5.69
C GLU A 95 3.13 27.57 -5.69
N ASP A 96 1.87 27.60 -5.24
CA ASP A 96 1.08 28.83 -5.05
C ASP A 96 1.47 29.61 -3.77
N VAL A 97 2.52 29.18 -3.08
CA VAL A 97 3.01 29.80 -1.82
C VAL A 97 1.97 29.72 -0.71
N GLU A 98 1.20 28.64 -0.68
CA GLU A 98 0.27 28.31 0.40
C GLU A 98 0.80 27.19 1.28
N TRP A 99 0.24 27.04 2.48
CA TRP A 99 0.62 25.98 3.43
C TRP A 99 -0.38 24.83 3.40
N GLY A 100 0.02 23.72 2.81
CA GLY A 100 -0.76 22.48 2.84
C GLY A 100 -0.39 21.59 4.04
N HIS A 101 -1.37 20.92 4.61
CA HIS A 101 -1.18 19.94 5.69
C HIS A 101 -1.44 18.55 5.16
N TYR A 102 -0.41 17.73 5.13
CA TYR A 102 -0.45 16.42 4.51
C TYR A 102 -0.19 15.33 5.53
N ARG A 103 -0.84 14.19 5.34
CA ARG A 103 -0.59 12.98 6.11
C ARG A 103 0.57 12.22 5.48
N ILE A 104 1.49 11.74 6.31
CA ILE A 104 2.54 10.82 5.92
C ILE A 104 2.04 9.40 6.18
N ARG A 105 1.90 8.62 5.13
CA ARG A 105 1.64 7.18 5.21
C ARG A 105 2.78 6.52 5.98
N PRO A 106 2.47 5.56 6.87
CA PRO A 106 3.51 4.71 7.42
C PRO A 106 4.26 4.03 6.25
N PRO A 107 5.60 3.92 6.31
CA PRO A 107 6.30 3.10 5.33
C PRO A 107 5.73 1.67 5.35
N PHE A 108 5.76 0.96 4.22
CA PHE A 108 5.27 -0.44 4.14
C PHE A 108 5.88 -1.34 5.23
N SER A 109 7.13 -1.07 5.64
CA SER A 109 7.82 -1.77 6.72
C SER A 109 7.27 -1.49 8.14
N ALA A 110 6.41 -0.48 8.29
CA ALA A 110 5.74 -0.11 9.53
C ALA A 110 4.26 -0.52 9.55
N TYR A 111 3.79 -1.26 8.54
CA TYR A 111 2.57 -2.04 8.68
C TYR A 111 2.86 -3.16 9.67
N GLU A 112 2.57 -2.90 10.94
CA GLU A 112 2.27 -3.99 11.85
C GLU A 112 1.01 -4.68 11.30
N PRO A 113 1.05 -6.00 11.03
CA PRO A 113 -0.17 -6.70 10.70
C PRO A 113 -1.16 -6.49 11.84
N PHE A 114 -2.36 -6.01 11.53
CA PHE A 114 -3.44 -5.75 12.49
C PHE A 114 -3.81 -6.99 13.33
N THR A 115 -3.34 -8.17 12.90
CA THR A 115 -3.58 -9.45 13.53
C THR A 115 -2.23 -10.14 13.73
N GLN A 116 -1.96 -10.60 14.95
CA GLN A 116 -0.79 -11.44 15.19
C GLN A 116 -0.89 -12.69 14.31
N LEU A 117 0.22 -13.14 13.73
CA LEU A 117 0.17 -14.25 12.78
C LEU A 117 -0.46 -15.52 13.36
N GLY A 118 -0.24 -15.80 14.65
CA GLY A 118 -0.90 -16.91 15.33
C GLY A 118 -2.42 -16.77 15.43
N ASP A 119 -2.95 -15.54 15.47
CA ASP A 119 -4.40 -15.30 15.43
C ASP A 119 -4.94 -15.36 14.00
N LEU A 120 -4.13 -14.98 13.00
CA LEU A 120 -4.44 -15.20 11.59
C LEU A 120 -4.53 -16.69 11.26
N GLU A 121 -3.57 -17.50 11.71
CA GLU A 121 -3.61 -18.96 11.51
C GLU A 121 -4.84 -19.59 12.15
N LYS A 122 -5.22 -19.17 13.38
CA LYS A 122 -6.46 -19.64 14.02
C LYS A 122 -7.71 -19.26 13.22
N PHE A 123 -7.79 -18.01 12.77
CA PHE A 123 -8.91 -17.54 11.95
C PHE A 123 -9.01 -18.32 10.63
N LEU A 124 -7.90 -18.48 9.93
CA LEU A 124 -7.85 -19.22 8.67
C LEU A 124 -8.14 -20.71 8.88
N SER A 125 -7.72 -21.30 10.00
CA SER A 125 -8.06 -22.69 10.35
C SER A 125 -9.56 -22.86 10.59
N ALA A 126 -10.19 -21.93 11.33
CA ALA A 126 -11.64 -21.93 11.50
C ALA A 126 -12.37 -21.75 10.15
N LEU A 127 -11.84 -20.90 9.27
CA LEU A 127 -12.37 -20.73 7.91
C LEU A 127 -12.21 -22.01 7.06
N ILE A 128 -11.14 -22.79 7.25
CA ILE A 128 -10.95 -24.08 6.56
C ILE A 128 -11.99 -25.10 7.02
N ASP A 129 -12.32 -25.11 8.31
CA ASP A 129 -13.31 -26.03 8.89
C ASP A 129 -14.75 -25.71 8.39
N ASP A 130 -15.04 -24.44 8.15
CA ASP A 130 -16.36 -23.99 7.68
C ASP A 130 -16.63 -24.28 6.19
N TYR A 131 -15.60 -24.62 5.40
CA TYR A 131 -15.71 -24.81 3.95
C TYR A 131 -15.31 -26.23 3.51
N PRO A 132 -16.01 -26.81 2.53
CA PRO A 132 -15.73 -28.16 2.06
C PRO A 132 -14.37 -28.25 1.35
N GLU A 133 -13.79 -29.45 1.38
CA GLU A 133 -12.59 -29.79 0.62
C GLU A 133 -12.80 -29.54 -0.88
N GLY A 134 -11.77 -28.99 -1.53
CA GLY A 134 -11.84 -28.59 -2.95
C GLY A 134 -12.61 -27.30 -3.22
N SER A 135 -13.06 -26.56 -2.20
CA SER A 135 -13.59 -25.22 -2.41
C SER A 135 -12.46 -24.18 -2.61
N PRO A 136 -12.65 -23.18 -3.49
CA PRO A 136 -11.67 -22.11 -3.69
C PRO A 136 -11.35 -21.34 -2.40
N THR A 137 -12.35 -21.13 -1.54
CA THR A 137 -12.18 -20.43 -0.26
C THR A 137 -11.26 -21.20 0.68
N ARG A 138 -11.44 -22.52 0.79
CA ARG A 138 -10.56 -23.36 1.60
C ARG A 138 -9.13 -23.40 1.04
N ALA A 139 -8.99 -23.58 -0.28
CA ALA A 139 -7.68 -23.56 -0.94
C ALA A 139 -6.94 -22.23 -0.76
N LEU A 140 -7.66 -21.10 -0.78
CA LEU A 140 -7.12 -19.78 -0.49
C LEU A 140 -6.70 -19.64 0.97
N ALA A 141 -7.52 -20.12 1.91
CA ALA A 141 -7.18 -20.08 3.33
C ALA A 141 -5.92 -20.92 3.64
N ASP A 142 -5.83 -22.14 3.09
CA ASP A 142 -4.64 -23.00 3.19
C ASP A 142 -3.39 -22.29 2.60
N ALA A 143 -3.52 -21.69 1.42
CA ALA A 143 -2.42 -20.97 0.78
C ALA A 143 -1.93 -19.79 1.62
N LEU A 144 -2.84 -19.02 2.22
CA LEU A 144 -2.48 -17.88 3.08
C LEU A 144 -1.78 -18.31 4.37
N ILE A 145 -2.14 -19.47 4.95
CA ILE A 145 -1.40 -20.06 6.07
C ILE A 145 0.03 -20.41 5.65
N ASP A 146 0.20 -21.09 4.51
CA ASP A 146 1.52 -21.49 4.01
C ASP A 146 2.41 -20.27 3.69
N VAL A 147 1.85 -19.19 3.13
CA VAL A 147 2.55 -17.91 2.95
C VAL A 147 2.96 -17.27 4.28
N GLY A 148 2.08 -17.30 5.28
CA GLY A 148 2.38 -16.80 6.62
C GLY A 148 3.55 -17.56 7.27
N ARG A 149 3.57 -18.89 7.14
CA ARG A 149 4.65 -19.74 7.62
C ARG A 149 5.97 -19.48 6.91
N LEU A 150 5.92 -19.31 5.58
CA LEU A 150 7.08 -18.94 4.78
C LEU A 150 7.68 -17.62 5.27
N TRP A 151 6.84 -16.59 5.44
CA TRP A 151 7.28 -15.30 5.99
C TRP A 151 7.96 -15.42 7.35
N MET A 152 7.41 -16.22 8.28
CA MET A 152 8.04 -16.45 9.58
C MET A 152 9.41 -17.12 9.46
N ALA A 153 9.51 -18.19 8.66
CA ALA A 153 10.77 -18.89 8.46
C ALA A 153 11.84 -17.94 7.91
N THR A 154 11.48 -17.13 6.90
CA THR A 154 12.35 -16.10 6.32
C THR A 154 12.76 -15.05 7.35
N LYS A 155 11.84 -14.59 8.20
CA LYS A 155 12.13 -13.63 9.28
C LYS A 155 13.04 -14.20 10.37
N TYR A 156 12.84 -15.46 10.77
CA TYR A 156 13.71 -16.15 11.74
C TYR A 156 15.14 -16.29 11.23
N GLN A 157 15.32 -16.42 9.91
CA GLN A 157 16.64 -16.46 9.28
C GLN A 157 17.28 -15.07 9.10
N GLY A 158 16.62 -13.99 9.52
CA GLY A 158 17.12 -12.63 9.43
C GLY A 158 16.91 -11.95 8.07
N HIS A 159 16.16 -12.58 7.16
CA HIS A 159 15.86 -12.00 5.86
C HIS A 159 14.69 -11.01 5.96
N SER A 160 14.79 -9.91 5.22
CA SER A 160 13.76 -8.87 5.16
C SER A 160 12.75 -9.05 4.03
N HIS A 161 12.96 -10.03 3.16
CA HIS A 161 12.21 -10.28 1.93
C HIS A 161 12.05 -11.79 1.70
N ILE A 162 10.96 -12.19 1.02
CA ILE A 162 10.75 -13.56 0.51
C ILE A 162 11.11 -13.56 -0.98
N ASP A 163 11.73 -14.63 -1.48
CA ASP A 163 11.87 -14.84 -2.93
C ASP A 163 10.49 -15.05 -3.56
N THR A 164 10.17 -14.24 -4.56
CA THR A 164 8.93 -14.34 -5.32
C THR A 164 8.68 -15.73 -5.90
N ARG A 165 9.73 -16.51 -6.21
CA ARG A 165 9.59 -17.88 -6.72
C ARG A 165 9.01 -18.85 -5.69
N GLU A 166 9.42 -18.71 -4.44
CA GLU A 166 8.92 -19.54 -3.34
C GLU A 166 7.45 -19.19 -3.05
N LEU A 167 7.13 -17.90 -3.10
CA LEU A 167 5.75 -17.43 -2.98
C LEU A 167 4.87 -17.96 -4.11
N ASP A 168 5.34 -17.85 -5.35
CA ASP A 168 4.64 -18.37 -6.54
C ASP A 168 4.42 -19.87 -6.43
N GLN A 169 5.41 -20.64 -5.97
CA GLN A 169 5.26 -22.08 -5.82
C GLN A 169 4.19 -22.46 -4.78
N VAL A 170 4.16 -21.78 -3.63
CA VAL A 170 3.14 -22.00 -2.59
C VAL A 170 1.74 -21.68 -3.11
N LEU A 171 1.58 -20.54 -3.79
CA LEU A 171 0.30 -20.11 -4.34
C LEU A 171 -0.16 -20.99 -5.51
N ALA A 172 0.74 -21.28 -6.46
CA ALA A 172 0.45 -22.05 -7.66
C ALA A 172 -0.01 -23.47 -7.34
N VAL A 173 0.65 -24.16 -6.40
CA VAL A 173 0.29 -25.53 -6.02
C VAL A 173 -1.15 -25.63 -5.52
N ARG A 174 -1.64 -24.61 -4.81
CA ARG A 174 -2.97 -24.61 -4.20
C ARG A 174 -4.05 -24.00 -5.09
N LEU A 175 -3.73 -22.90 -5.78
CA LEU A 175 -4.72 -22.07 -6.46
C LEU A 175 -4.84 -22.38 -7.94
N ASN A 176 -3.81 -22.93 -8.60
CA ASN A 176 -3.87 -23.22 -10.03
C ASN A 176 -5.06 -24.10 -10.43
N PRO A 177 -5.44 -25.17 -9.70
CA PRO A 177 -6.61 -25.97 -10.06
C PRO A 177 -7.90 -25.13 -10.14
N HIS A 178 -8.07 -24.17 -9.24
CA HIS A 178 -9.24 -23.28 -9.21
C HIS A 178 -9.16 -22.18 -10.27
N ILE A 179 -7.97 -21.63 -10.51
CA ILE A 179 -7.73 -20.61 -11.54
C ILE A 179 -7.95 -21.23 -12.93
N HIS A 180 -7.46 -22.45 -13.17
CA HIS A 180 -7.70 -23.16 -14.42
C HIS A 180 -9.18 -23.48 -14.63
N ALA A 181 -9.89 -23.95 -13.59
CA ALA A 181 -11.33 -24.18 -13.68
C ALA A 181 -12.14 -22.90 -13.97
N TRP A 182 -11.62 -21.74 -13.57
CA TRP A 182 -12.25 -20.44 -13.82
C TRP A 182 -11.90 -19.84 -15.20
N LEU A 183 -10.64 -19.96 -15.63
CA LEU A 183 -10.15 -19.46 -16.92
C LEU A 183 -10.58 -20.35 -18.09
N TYR A 184 -10.69 -21.65 -17.86
CA TYR A 184 -11.13 -22.65 -18.82
C TYR A 184 -12.38 -23.34 -18.26
N PRO A 185 -13.52 -22.62 -18.18
CA PRO A 185 -14.77 -23.25 -17.77
C PRO A 185 -15.02 -24.38 -18.76
N ILE A 186 -15.06 -25.61 -18.26
CA ILE A 186 -15.21 -26.84 -19.06
C ILE A 186 -16.43 -26.67 -19.97
N THR A 187 -16.20 -26.29 -21.21
CA THR A 187 -17.17 -26.51 -22.28
C THR A 187 -17.00 -27.98 -22.66
N ASN A 188 -18.09 -28.65 -23.05
CA ASN A 188 -18.12 -30.10 -23.30
C ASN A 188 -17.12 -30.61 -24.37
N VAL A 189 -16.28 -29.73 -24.93
CA VAL A 189 -15.17 -30.03 -25.85
C VAL A 189 -13.91 -30.50 -25.09
N ASP A 190 -13.75 -30.18 -23.80
CA ASP A 190 -12.49 -30.41 -23.05
C ASP A 190 -12.37 -31.75 -22.33
N ARG A 191 -13.42 -32.59 -22.34
CA ARG A 191 -13.35 -33.93 -21.72
C ARG A 191 -12.28 -34.80 -22.38
N ASP A 192 -12.10 -34.63 -23.70
CA ASP A 192 -11.09 -35.31 -24.51
C ASP A 192 -9.66 -34.74 -24.29
N TYR A 193 -9.55 -33.50 -23.80
CA TYR A 193 -8.27 -32.84 -23.52
C TYR A 193 -7.70 -33.25 -22.15
N HIS A 194 -8.56 -33.36 -21.14
CA HIS A 194 -8.16 -33.84 -19.81
C HIS A 194 -7.80 -35.33 -19.77
N GLU A 195 -8.42 -36.18 -20.61
CA GLU A 195 -8.00 -37.59 -20.75
C GLU A 195 -6.60 -37.71 -21.39
N ARG A 196 -6.20 -36.77 -22.28
CA ARG A 196 -4.87 -36.76 -22.91
C ARG A 196 -3.75 -36.17 -22.04
N LEU A 197 -4.09 -35.33 -21.05
CA LEU A 197 -3.13 -34.82 -20.06
C LEU A 197 -2.86 -35.81 -18.92
N ALA A 198 -3.67 -36.85 -18.76
CA ALA A 198 -3.51 -37.85 -17.70
C ALA A 198 -2.44 -38.92 -18.01
N GLU A 199 -1.91 -38.99 -19.23
CA GLU A 199 -0.79 -39.87 -19.57
C GLU A 199 0.55 -39.17 -19.24
N PHE A 200 0.93 -39.28 -17.96
CA PHE A 200 2.28 -39.00 -17.51
C PHE A 200 3.17 -40.22 -17.81
N ASP A 201 4.18 -40.00 -18.65
CA ASP A 201 5.18 -41.03 -18.94
C ASP A 201 6.29 -40.99 -17.89
N GLU A 202 6.29 -41.97 -16.98
CA GLU A 202 7.26 -42.08 -15.89
C GLU A 202 8.71 -42.29 -16.38
N GLU A 203 8.91 -42.80 -17.60
CA GLU A 203 10.24 -43.07 -18.14
C GLU A 203 10.91 -41.80 -18.67
N THR A 204 10.11 -40.85 -19.18
CA THR A 204 10.61 -39.58 -19.74
C THR A 204 10.36 -38.35 -18.85
N GLY A 205 9.52 -38.47 -17.82
CA GLY A 205 9.19 -37.39 -16.89
C GLY A 205 8.41 -36.24 -17.55
N ARG A 206 7.65 -36.54 -18.62
CA ARG A 206 6.91 -35.54 -19.42
C ARG A 206 5.48 -36.02 -19.66
N TYR A 207 4.58 -35.04 -19.81
CA TYR A 207 3.21 -35.28 -20.24
C TYR A 207 3.15 -35.40 -21.77
N ALA A 208 2.47 -36.44 -22.28
CA ALA A 208 2.36 -36.73 -23.72
C ALA A 208 1.73 -35.57 -24.54
N GLY A 209 0.98 -34.67 -23.89
CA GLY A 209 0.29 -33.54 -24.50
C GLY A 209 1.10 -32.26 -24.76
N SER A 210 2.41 -32.21 -24.51
CA SER A 210 3.20 -30.96 -24.60
C SER A 210 3.52 -30.43 -26.02
N ARG A 211 2.62 -30.65 -27.00
CA ARG A 211 2.61 -29.82 -28.20
C ARG A 211 1.79 -28.58 -27.90
N TYR A 212 2.47 -27.48 -27.61
CA TYR A 212 1.89 -26.14 -27.60
C TYR A 212 1.06 -25.95 -28.87
N LEU A 213 -0.25 -25.75 -28.71
CA LEU A 213 -1.12 -25.29 -29.79
C LEU A 213 -0.57 -23.94 -30.25
N HIS A 214 -0.23 -23.85 -31.53
CA HIS A 214 0.31 -22.64 -32.12
C HIS A 214 -0.83 -21.62 -32.28
N PRO A 215 -0.61 -20.31 -32.07
CA PRO A 215 -1.68 -19.30 -32.12
C PRO A 215 -2.39 -19.15 -33.48
N SER A 216 -2.01 -19.93 -34.49
CA SER A 216 -2.60 -19.93 -35.83
C SER A 216 -3.79 -20.89 -35.99
N ASP A 217 -4.14 -21.65 -34.95
CA ASP A 217 -5.22 -22.65 -35.00
C ASP A 217 -6.58 -22.11 -34.50
N TYR A 218 -6.74 -20.78 -34.40
CA TYR A 218 -8.00 -20.07 -34.15
C TYR A 218 -8.40 -19.19 -35.33
#